data_AF-A0A925CYC8-F1
#
_entry.id   AF-A0A925CYC8-F1
#
_cell.length_a   1.000
_cell.length_b   1.000
_cell.length_c   1.000
_cell.angle_alpha   90.00
_cell.angle_beta   90.00
_cell.angle_gamma   90.00
#
_symmetry.space_group_name_H-M   'P 1'
#
loop_
_entity.id
_entity.type
_entity.pdbx_description
1 polymer ?
#
loop_
_entity_poly.entity_id
_entity_poly.type
_entity_poly.pdbx_seq_one_letter_code
_entity_poly.pdbx_strand_id
1 'polypeptide(L)'
;MNRFVYDVDFLNAESRTFNHMVATGNTLQNLKSVYPESVFTESYFSGFEEKYDGMDWRSLKLVFQPENGKLYLVGIIHDQWTI
;
A
#
# COMPACT_ATOMS: atom_id res chain seq x y z
N MET A 1 -10.33 3.01 16.95
CA MET A 1 -9.97 1.69 16.38
C MET A 1 -9.57 1.73 14.90
N ASN A 2 -9.87 2.79 14.12
CA ASN A 2 -9.60 2.83 12.67
C ASN A 2 -8.25 3.45 12.26
N ARG A 3 -7.28 3.60 13.17
CA ARG A 3 -6.10 4.43 12.91
C ARG A 3 -5.01 3.76 12.06
N PHE A 4 -4.94 2.43 12.04
CA PHE A 4 -3.69 1.76 11.63
C PHE A 4 -3.76 0.97 10.33
N VAL A 5 -4.95 0.67 9.79
CA VAL A 5 -5.07 -0.19 8.60
C VAL A 5 -5.98 0.42 7.53
N TYR A 6 -7.10 0.99 7.92
CA TYR A 6 -8.04 1.64 7.00
C TYR A 6 -8.52 2.95 7.61
N ASP A 7 -7.65 3.95 7.53
CA ASP A 7 -7.84 5.28 8.10
C ASP A 7 -8.29 6.32 7.05
N VAL A 8 -8.26 5.96 5.76
CA VAL A 8 -8.80 6.72 4.62
C VAL A 8 -9.51 5.79 3.64
N ASP A 9 -10.29 6.36 2.71
CA ASP A 9 -11.05 5.62 1.71
C ASP A 9 -10.15 5.09 0.57
N PHE A 10 -9.35 4.07 0.89
CA PHE A 10 -8.46 3.42 -0.10
C PHE A 10 -9.20 2.79 -1.29
N LEU A 11 -10.53 2.60 -1.23
CA LEU A 11 -11.29 2.10 -2.37
C LEU A 11 -11.35 3.14 -3.50
N ASN A 12 -11.33 4.42 -3.15
CA ASN A 12 -11.39 5.56 -4.05
C ASN A 12 -10.05 6.30 -4.14
N ALA A 13 -8.93 5.60 -3.91
CA ALA A 13 -7.60 6.16 -4.03
C ALA A 13 -7.32 6.74 -5.43
N GLU A 14 -6.54 7.83 -5.46
CA GLU A 14 -6.10 8.53 -6.67
C GLU A 14 -5.38 7.60 -7.64
N SER A 15 -4.52 6.74 -7.08
CA SER A 15 -3.78 5.74 -7.83
C SER A 15 -4.02 4.34 -7.26
N ARG A 16 -4.22 3.38 -8.16
CA ARG A 16 -4.33 1.97 -7.85
C ARG A 16 -3.49 1.17 -8.83
N THR A 17 -2.56 0.38 -8.30
CA THR A 17 -1.63 -0.41 -9.11
C THR A 17 -1.68 -1.88 -8.73
N PHE A 18 -1.21 -2.72 -9.65
CA PHE A 18 -1.05 -4.16 -9.46
C PHE A 18 0.40 -4.53 -9.74
N ASN A 19 1.08 -5.18 -8.81
CA ASN A 19 2.48 -5.59 -8.89
C ASN A 19 3.51 -4.48 -9.16
N HIS A 20 3.09 -3.22 -9.06
CA HIS A 20 3.92 -2.03 -9.24
C HIS A 20 3.76 -1.12 -8.04
N MET A 21 4.87 -0.64 -7.48
CA MET A 21 4.83 0.33 -6.39
C MET A 21 4.83 1.76 -6.92
N VAL A 22 3.97 2.60 -6.36
CA VAL A 22 3.88 4.05 -6.64
C VAL A 22 4.62 4.85 -5.58
N ALA A 23 4.54 4.41 -4.31
CA ALA A 23 5.23 5.09 -3.21
C ALA A 23 6.75 4.90 -3.29
N THR A 24 7.49 5.98 -3.56
CA THR A 24 8.96 6.00 -3.69
C THR A 24 9.68 6.64 -2.50
N GLY A 25 8.97 6.88 -1.39
CA GLY A 25 9.54 7.48 -0.16
C GLY A 25 10.49 6.56 0.61
N ASN A 26 10.74 6.87 1.89
CA ASN A 26 11.64 6.12 2.79
C ASN A 26 11.15 4.71 3.19
N THR A 27 10.15 4.17 2.51
CA THR A 27 9.57 2.87 2.85
C THR A 27 10.51 1.75 2.42
N LEU A 28 10.81 0.84 3.35
CA LEU A 28 11.57 -0.39 3.07
C LEU A 28 10.85 -1.20 1.97
N GLN A 29 11.40 -1.21 0.76
CA GLN A 29 10.91 -2.01 -0.36
C GLN A 29 11.41 -3.47 -0.24
N ASN A 30 11.08 -4.15 0.84
CA ASN A 30 11.42 -5.56 1.06
C ASN A 30 10.29 -6.52 0.68
N LEU A 31 9.17 -6.03 0.14
CA LEU A 31 7.96 -6.83 -0.11
C LEU A 31 8.25 -8.08 -0.96
N LYS A 32 9.00 -7.94 -2.06
CA LYS A 32 9.38 -9.07 -2.91
C LYS A 32 10.40 -10.01 -2.26
N SER A 33 11.13 -9.54 -1.25
CA SER A 33 12.07 -10.36 -0.48
C SER A 33 11.36 -11.14 0.63
N VAL A 34 10.34 -10.55 1.26
CA VAL A 34 9.55 -11.17 2.35
C VAL A 34 8.46 -12.08 1.79
N TYR A 35 7.85 -11.70 0.67
CA TYR A 35 6.78 -12.42 -0.01
C TYR A 35 7.20 -12.79 -1.45
N PRO A 36 8.12 -13.76 -1.61
CA PRO A 36 8.50 -14.25 -2.92
C PRO A 36 7.30 -14.87 -3.65
N GLU A 37 7.22 -14.71 -4.97
CA GLU A 37 6.12 -15.23 -5.83
C GLU A 37 4.71 -14.69 -5.50
N SER A 38 4.56 -13.80 -4.52
CA SER A 38 3.31 -13.13 -4.23
C SER A 38 3.03 -11.98 -5.22
N VAL A 39 1.75 -11.74 -5.45
CA VAL A 39 1.25 -10.56 -6.17
C VAL A 39 0.64 -9.57 -5.18
N PHE A 40 0.61 -8.30 -5.50
CA PHE A 40 0.03 -7.30 -4.59
C PHE A 40 -0.70 -6.20 -5.35
N THR A 41 -1.67 -5.59 -4.68
CA THR A 41 -2.25 -4.31 -5.08
C THR A 41 -1.72 -3.21 -4.20
N GLU A 42 -1.66 -1.99 -4.71
CA GLU A 42 -1.40 -0.79 -3.92
C GLU A 42 -2.48 0.25 -4.21
N SER A 43 -3.05 0.84 -3.15
CA SER A 43 -3.93 2.01 -3.22
C SER A 43 -3.19 3.18 -2.59
N TYR A 44 -2.96 4.23 -3.36
CA TYR A 44 -2.06 5.33 -3.00
C TYR A 44 -2.76 6.68 -3.10
N PHE A 45 -2.59 7.49 -2.05
CA PHE A 45 -2.92 8.92 -2.02
C PHE A 45 -1.63 9.72 -1.99
N SER A 46 -1.50 10.69 -2.90
CA SER A 46 -0.31 11.54 -2.99
C SER A 46 -0.20 12.58 -1.85
N GLY A 47 -1.29 12.80 -1.13
CA GLY A 47 -1.41 13.71 0.00
C GLY A 47 -2.86 14.19 0.12
N PHE A 48 -3.22 14.84 1.23
CA PHE A 48 -4.57 15.35 1.45
C PHE A 48 -4.59 16.86 1.69
N GLU A 49 -3.60 17.40 2.41
CA GLU A 49 -3.51 18.82 2.71
C GLU A 49 -2.33 19.48 1.99
N GLU A 50 -2.60 20.49 1.15
CA GLU A 50 -1.57 21.25 0.40
C GLU A 50 -0.46 21.82 1.29
N LYS A 51 -0.79 22.17 2.55
CA LYS A 51 0.18 22.71 3.52
C LYS A 51 1.31 21.74 3.88
N TYR A 52 1.12 20.45 3.59
CA TYR A 52 2.12 19.41 3.78
C TYR A 52 2.87 19.08 2.50
N ASP A 53 2.61 19.72 1.36
CA ASP A 53 3.32 19.49 0.08
C ASP A 53 3.40 18.00 -0.31
N GLY A 54 2.32 17.25 -0.05
CA GLY A 54 2.27 15.80 -0.31
C GLY A 54 3.02 14.94 0.72
N MET A 55 3.54 15.51 1.81
CA MET A 55 4.17 14.79 2.91
C MET A 55 3.17 14.07 3.83
N ASP A 56 1.87 14.10 3.54
CA ASP A 56 0.84 13.34 4.25
C ASP A 56 0.30 12.16 3.44
N TRP A 57 1.11 11.67 2.48
CA TRP A 57 0.78 10.51 1.66
C TRP A 57 0.47 9.27 2.51
N ARG A 58 -0.45 8.46 1.99
CA ARG A 58 -0.86 7.17 2.56
C ARG A 58 -0.97 6.12 1.49
N SER A 59 -0.60 4.90 1.84
CA SER A 59 -0.63 3.75 0.95
C SER A 59 -1.13 2.50 1.68
N LEU A 60 -2.03 1.77 1.05
CA LEU A 60 -2.48 0.45 1.50
C LEU A 60 -2.14 -0.60 0.45
N LYS A 61 -1.37 -1.60 0.86
CA LYS A 61 -1.00 -2.75 0.02
C LYS A 61 -1.67 -4.01 0.52
N LEU A 62 -2.29 -4.74 -0.40
CA LEU A 62 -2.83 -6.06 -0.14
C LEU A 62 -1.96 -7.08 -0.85
N VAL A 63 -1.40 -8.02 -0.10
CA VAL A 63 -0.46 -9.03 -0.61
C VAL A 63 -1.19 -10.36 -0.72
N PHE A 64 -1.13 -10.95 -1.91
CA PHE A 64 -1.79 -12.20 -2.24
C PHE A 64 -0.77 -13.25 -2.64
N GLN A 65 -0.84 -14.42 -2.00
CA GLN A 65 -0.12 -15.60 -2.41
C GLN A 65 -0.98 -16.40 -3.41
N PRO A 66 -0.52 -16.62 -4.65
CA PRO A 66 -1.15 -17.56 -5.56
C PRO A 66 -0.85 -19.00 -5.12
N GLU A 67 -1.90 -19.80 -4.90
CA GLU A 67 -1.83 -21.24 -4.67
C GLU A 67 -2.96 -21.95 -5.42
N ASN A 68 -2.61 -22.94 -6.24
CA ASN A 68 -3.57 -23.79 -6.97
C ASN A 68 -4.64 -22.99 -7.76
N GLY A 69 -4.24 -21.89 -8.40
CA GLY A 69 -5.13 -21.03 -9.18
C GLY A 69 -6.03 -20.12 -8.34
N LYS A 70 -5.83 -20.05 -7.02
CA LYS A 70 -6.53 -19.15 -6.10
C LYS A 70 -5.57 -18.13 -5.51
N LEU A 71 -6.09 -16.95 -5.19
CA LEU A 71 -5.35 -15.88 -4.50
C LEU A 71 -5.76 -15.86 -3.03
N TYR A 72 -4.79 -16.00 -2.14
CA TYR A 72 -4.99 -15.92 -0.69
C TYR A 72 -4.40 -14.62 -0.17
N LEU A 73 -5.18 -13.81 0.54
CA LEU A 73 -4.66 -12.61 1.22
C LEU A 73 -3.76 -13.04 2.37
N VAL A 74 -2.46 -12.78 2.25
CA VAL A 74 -1.43 -13.17 3.23
C VAL A 74 -0.83 -11.98 3.98
N GLY A 75 -1.07 -10.76 3.51
CA GLY A 75 -0.57 -9.55 4.15
C GLY A 75 -1.42 -8.32 3.85
N ILE A 76 -1.53 -7.44 4.84
CA ILE A 76 -2.08 -6.09 4.69
C ILE A 76 -1.02 -5.15 5.24
N ILE A 77 -0.55 -4.22 4.41
CA ILE A 77 0.54 -3.30 4.74
C ILE A 77 0.01 -1.89 4.57
N HIS A 78 0.06 -1.13 5.65
CA HIS A 78 -0.30 0.29 5.63
C HIS A 78 0.97 1.10 5.81
N ASP A 79 1.35 1.82 4.75
CA ASP A 79 2.48 2.74 4.76
C ASP A 79 1.96 4.17 4.79
N GLN A 80 2.59 5.00 5.61
CA GLN A 80 2.33 6.41 5.68
C GLN A 80 3.64 7.15 5.86
N TRP A 81 3.66 8.41 5.44
CA TRP A 81 4.77 9.27 5.82
C TRP A 81 4.83 9.43 7.35
N THR A 82 6.03 9.37 7.90
CA THR A 82 6.32 9.61 9.32
C THR A 82 7.60 10.44 9.43
N ILE A 83 7.46 11.76 9.52
CA ILE A 83 8.49 12.64 10.11
C ILE A 83 7.78 13.62 11.05
#